data_AF-A0A914QDD9-F1
#
_entry.id   AF-A0A914QDD9-F1
#
_cell.length_a   1.000
_cell.length_b   1.000
_cell.length_c   1.000
_cell.angle_alpha   90.00
_cell.angle_beta   90.00
_cell.angle_gamma   90.00
#
_symmetry.space_group_name_H-M   'P 1'
#
loop_
_entity.id
_entity.type
_entity.pdbx_description
1 polymer ?
#
loop_
_entity_poly.entity_id
_entity_poly.type
_entity_poly.pdbx_seq_one_letter_code
_entity_poly.pdbx_strand_id
1 'polypeptide(L)'
;MPGLLGILLLGILFRNISIINRNLFINDAIGSLLRKFAFLIILLRAGLGLDAKALMELKGACVFLAFLPCTFEAFTVAIASWLIFKINFSFGLLLGFVLAAVSPAVIVPAMLELRTKRLGIDKGIPTLINAAASIDDVYAITWFSLILSSITSGSEDNSSQIWTIIRAPLEVIGGIILGGILGVILWIFPDPKLTSIKLRRISLLLSLSFSALFGTEYLGLETVGPIAVLILGFTAAFQWRQLSRLECLKEEKLLKNAWDYIGLPFLFCLIGYQLNLEQVKIG
;
A
#
# COMPACT_ATOMS: atom_id res chain seq x y z
N MET A 1 6.54 -24.12 1.95
CA MET A 1 6.22 -23.11 0.92
C MET A 1 6.01 -21.77 1.61
N PRO A 2 6.39 -20.62 1.02
CA PRO A 2 6.00 -19.32 1.57
C PRO A 2 4.48 -19.30 1.75
N GLY A 3 3.98 -18.96 2.94
CA GLY A 3 2.54 -19.03 3.25
C GLY A 3 1.67 -18.27 2.25
N LEU A 4 2.20 -17.17 1.68
CA LEU A 4 1.55 -16.33 0.68
C LEU A 4 1.17 -17.08 -0.59
N LEU A 5 2.09 -17.88 -1.14
CA LEU A 5 1.90 -18.57 -2.40
C LEU A 5 0.85 -19.68 -2.26
N GLY A 6 0.82 -20.37 -1.11
CA GLY A 6 -0.23 -21.35 -0.80
C GLY A 6 -1.63 -20.74 -0.72
N ILE A 7 -1.76 -19.57 -0.07
CA ILE A 7 -3.04 -18.84 0.04
C ILE A 7 -3.50 -18.33 -1.34
N LEU A 8 -2.58 -17.81 -2.16
CA LEU A 8 -2.87 -17.38 -3.53
C LEU A 8 -3.37 -18.55 -4.38
N LEU A 9 -2.66 -19.68 -4.36
CA LEU A 9 -3.06 -20.90 -5.07
C LEU A 9 -4.43 -21.40 -4.62
N LEU A 10 -4.73 -21.34 -3.33
CA LEU A 10 -6.05 -21.69 -2.81
C LEU A 10 -7.15 -20.83 -3.45
N GLY A 11 -6.92 -19.51 -3.57
CA GLY A 11 -7.84 -18.59 -4.26
C GLY A 11 -8.06 -18.96 -5.73
N ILE A 12 -6.98 -19.27 -6.44
CA ILE A 12 -7.04 -19.73 -7.84
C ILE A 12 -7.85 -21.02 -7.94
N LEU A 13 -7.61 -22.00 -7.05
CA LEU A 13 -8.35 -23.26 -7.03
C LEU A 13 -9.84 -23.04 -6.78
N PHE A 14 -10.22 -22.16 -5.85
CA PHE A 14 -11.62 -21.84 -5.58
C PHE A 14 -12.35 -21.25 -6.79
N ARG A 15 -11.66 -20.46 -7.62
CA ARG A 15 -12.24 -19.90 -8.85
C ARG A 15 -12.37 -20.94 -9.97
N ASN A 16 -11.37 -21.79 -10.14
CA ASN A 16 -11.24 -22.64 -11.32
C ASN A 16 -11.86 -24.05 -11.14
N ILE A 17 -12.19 -24.46 -9.91
CA ILE A 17 -12.92 -25.72 -9.64
C ILE A 17 -14.43 -25.47 -9.75
N SER A 18 -15.07 -26.08 -10.75
CA SER A 18 -16.48 -25.85 -11.13
C SER A 18 -17.48 -26.17 -10.01
N ILE A 19 -17.17 -27.13 -9.14
CA ILE A 19 -17.99 -27.51 -7.98
C ILE A 19 -17.96 -26.44 -6.88
N ILE A 20 -16.81 -25.80 -6.67
CA ILE A 20 -16.61 -24.79 -5.63
C ILE A 20 -17.14 -23.44 -6.11
N ASN A 21 -16.82 -23.04 -7.34
CA ASN A 21 -17.25 -21.76 -7.91
C ASN A 21 -18.79 -21.64 -7.98
N ARG A 22 -19.50 -22.76 -8.19
CA ARG A 22 -20.98 -22.78 -8.21
C ARG A 22 -21.60 -22.49 -6.83
N ASN A 23 -20.92 -22.84 -5.74
CA ASN A 23 -21.40 -22.66 -4.37
C ASN A 23 -20.81 -21.42 -3.69
N LEU A 24 -19.67 -20.93 -4.17
CA LEU A 24 -18.93 -19.79 -3.62
C LEU A 24 -18.94 -18.63 -4.62
N PHE A 25 -20.10 -17.98 -4.76
CA PHE A 25 -20.20 -16.71 -5.47
C PHE A 25 -19.83 -15.56 -4.54
N ILE A 26 -18.56 -15.16 -4.59
CA ILE A 26 -18.13 -13.90 -3.98
C ILE A 26 -18.50 -12.80 -4.97
N ASN A 27 -19.46 -11.94 -4.60
CA ASN A 27 -19.76 -10.75 -5.37
C ASN A 27 -18.49 -9.87 -5.47
N ASP A 28 -18.14 -9.43 -6.68
CA ASP A 28 -16.94 -8.61 -6.93
C ASP A 28 -16.91 -7.35 -6.06
N ALA A 29 -18.07 -6.78 -5.73
CA ALA A 29 -18.19 -5.64 -4.83
C ALA A 29 -17.71 -5.97 -3.39
N ILE A 30 -18.10 -7.13 -2.87
CA ILE A 30 -17.68 -7.59 -1.53
C ILE A 30 -16.20 -7.94 -1.54
N GLY A 31 -15.72 -8.60 -2.59
CA GLY A 31 -14.29 -8.92 -2.77
C GLY A 31 -13.43 -7.66 -2.81
N SER A 32 -13.85 -6.64 -3.57
CA SER A 32 -13.16 -5.35 -3.63
C SER A 32 -13.11 -4.66 -2.26
N LEU A 33 -14.22 -4.62 -1.53
CA LEU A 33 -14.29 -4.02 -0.20
C LEU A 33 -13.39 -4.74 0.81
N LEU A 34 -13.35 -6.07 0.80
CA LEU A 34 -12.48 -6.86 1.67
C LEU A 34 -10.99 -6.64 1.36
N ARG A 35 -10.61 -6.57 0.07
CA ARG A 35 -9.24 -6.25 -0.34
C ARG A 35 -8.83 -4.85 0.11
N LYS A 36 -9.71 -3.85 -0.04
CA LYS A 36 -9.47 -2.49 0.44
C LYS A 36 -9.31 -2.42 1.96
N PHE A 37 -10.13 -3.15 2.70
CA PHE A 37 -10.03 -3.21 4.16
C PHE A 37 -8.71 -3.87 4.60
N ALA A 38 -8.30 -4.96 3.94
CA ALA A 38 -6.98 -5.56 4.17
C ALA A 38 -5.86 -4.57 3.86
N PHE A 39 -5.91 -3.91 2.70
CA PHE A 39 -4.94 -2.90 2.27
C PHE A 39 -4.81 -1.75 3.29
N LEU A 40 -5.93 -1.25 3.82
CA LEU A 40 -5.95 -0.27 4.90
C LEU A 40 -5.17 -0.75 6.12
N ILE A 41 -5.43 -1.97 6.60
CA ILE A 41 -4.78 -2.50 7.80
C ILE A 41 -3.26 -2.58 7.62
N ILE A 42 -2.77 -3.02 6.45
CA ILE A 42 -1.32 -3.14 6.23
C ILE A 42 -0.63 -1.78 6.12
N LEU A 43 -1.23 -0.81 5.44
CA LEU A 43 -0.67 0.54 5.34
C LEU A 43 -0.60 1.21 6.71
N LEU A 44 -1.66 1.06 7.49
CA LEU A 44 -1.74 1.58 8.84
C LEU A 44 -0.71 0.94 9.77
N ARG A 45 -0.52 -0.38 9.66
CA ARG A 45 0.54 -1.12 10.35
C ARG A 45 1.93 -0.67 9.90
N ALA A 46 2.13 -0.42 8.61
CA ALA A 46 3.39 0.07 8.07
C ALA A 46 3.74 1.43 8.69
N GLY A 47 2.80 2.39 8.65
CA GLY A 47 2.96 3.72 9.24
C GLY A 47 3.31 3.67 10.73
N LEU A 48 2.57 2.89 11.53
CA LEU A 48 2.86 2.71 12.96
C LEU A 48 4.22 2.06 13.23
N GLY A 49 4.73 1.25 12.30
CA GLY A 49 6.02 0.55 12.39
C GLY A 49 7.24 1.40 12.05
N LEU A 50 7.08 2.51 11.32
CA LEU A 50 8.19 3.38 10.89
C LEU A 50 8.90 4.07 12.07
N ASP A 51 10.19 4.34 11.95
CA ASP A 51 10.99 5.06 12.95
C ASP A 51 11.43 6.42 12.40
N ALA A 52 10.95 7.50 13.03
CA ALA A 52 11.19 8.86 12.55
C ALA A 52 12.67 9.24 12.54
N LYS A 53 13.45 8.79 13.55
CA LYS A 53 14.86 9.15 13.66
C LYS A 53 15.68 8.49 12.54
N ALA A 54 15.50 7.17 12.38
CA ALA A 54 16.16 6.41 11.31
C ALA A 54 15.76 6.94 9.91
N LEU A 55 14.51 7.34 9.72
CA LEU A 55 14.05 7.89 8.45
C LEU A 55 14.70 9.25 8.14
N MET A 56 14.86 10.13 9.14
CA MET A 56 15.53 11.42 8.95
C MET A 56 17.02 11.27 8.64
N GLU A 57 17.69 10.30 9.26
CA GLU A 57 19.10 9.99 9.02
C GLU A 57 19.32 9.42 7.60
N LEU A 58 18.40 8.57 7.14
CA LEU A 58 18.54 7.82 5.88
C LEU A 58 17.71 8.40 4.72
N LYS A 59 17.18 9.62 4.83
CA LYS A 59 16.28 10.23 3.83
C LYS A 59 16.85 10.22 2.41
N GLY A 60 18.16 10.49 2.25
CA GLY A 60 18.82 10.49 0.94
C GLY A 60 18.89 9.09 0.33
N ALA A 61 19.28 8.09 1.13
CA ALA A 61 19.28 6.70 0.71
C ALA A 61 17.87 6.19 0.40
N CYS A 62 16.85 6.66 1.14
CA CYS A 62 15.45 6.29 0.96
C CYS A 62 14.92 6.71 -0.41
N VAL A 63 15.15 7.98 -0.76
CA VAL A 63 14.81 8.54 -2.07
C VAL A 63 15.54 7.77 -3.17
N PHE A 64 16.85 7.58 -3.04
CA PHE A 64 17.62 6.88 -4.06
C PHE A 64 17.16 5.43 -4.27
N LEU A 65 16.85 4.72 -3.17
CA LEU A 65 16.37 3.34 -3.20
C LEU A 65 14.94 3.22 -3.76
N ALA A 66 14.10 4.26 -3.62
CA ALA A 66 12.76 4.27 -4.18
C ALA A 66 12.75 4.62 -5.68
N PHE A 67 13.49 5.64 -6.11
CA PHE A 67 13.37 6.13 -7.49
C PHE A 67 14.24 5.36 -8.49
N LEU A 68 15.50 5.09 -8.13
CA LEU A 68 16.47 4.58 -9.10
C LEU A 68 16.19 3.13 -9.49
N PRO A 69 16.04 2.17 -8.56
CA PRO A 69 15.71 0.79 -8.89
C PRO A 69 14.39 0.68 -9.65
N CYS A 70 13.33 1.35 -9.15
CA CYS A 70 12.02 1.36 -9.79
C CYS A 70 12.08 1.77 -11.26
N THR A 71 12.81 2.84 -11.55
CA THR A 71 12.98 3.34 -12.93
C THR A 71 13.70 2.29 -13.78
N PHE A 72 14.83 1.76 -13.32
CA PHE A 72 15.56 0.75 -14.10
C PHE A 72 14.76 -0.54 -14.31
N GLU A 73 14.03 -1.00 -13.29
CA GLU A 73 13.16 -2.17 -13.38
C GLU A 73 12.02 -1.93 -14.39
N ALA A 74 11.34 -0.79 -14.30
CA ALA A 74 10.26 -0.44 -15.21
C ALA A 74 10.74 -0.33 -16.67
N PHE A 75 11.88 0.31 -16.92
CA PHE A 75 12.48 0.39 -18.26
C PHE A 75 12.94 -0.97 -18.78
N THR A 76 13.53 -1.81 -17.92
CA THR A 76 13.96 -3.16 -18.29
C THR A 76 12.76 -4.01 -18.71
N VAL A 77 11.67 -3.94 -17.94
CA VAL A 77 10.41 -4.61 -18.29
C VAL A 77 9.86 -4.04 -19.59
N ALA A 78 9.84 -2.72 -19.79
CA ALA A 78 9.35 -2.11 -21.01
C ALA A 78 10.10 -2.60 -22.26
N ILE A 79 11.43 -2.68 -22.19
CA ILE A 79 12.29 -3.21 -23.25
C ILE A 79 11.99 -4.70 -23.48
N ALA A 80 11.93 -5.49 -22.41
CA ALA A 80 11.62 -6.92 -22.51
C ALA A 80 10.23 -7.15 -23.14
N SER A 81 9.23 -6.37 -22.75
CA SER A 81 7.88 -6.48 -23.29
C SER A 81 7.79 -6.07 -24.75
N TRP A 82 8.52 -5.03 -25.15
CA TRP A 82 8.65 -4.64 -26.55
C TRP A 82 9.30 -5.74 -27.40
N LEU A 83 10.36 -6.39 -26.90
CA LEU A 83 11.05 -7.46 -27.62
C LEU A 83 10.26 -8.78 -27.68
N ILE A 84 9.65 -9.20 -26.56
CA ILE A 84 8.98 -10.49 -26.42
C ILE A 84 7.55 -10.45 -26.97
N PHE A 85 6.76 -9.47 -26.51
CA PHE A 85 5.33 -9.39 -26.84
C PHE A 85 5.04 -8.48 -28.04
N LYS A 86 6.05 -7.78 -28.58
CA LYS A 86 5.92 -6.85 -29.72
C LYS A 86 4.84 -5.77 -29.53
N ILE A 87 4.59 -5.37 -28.28
CA ILE A 87 3.68 -4.28 -27.93
C ILE A 87 4.38 -2.92 -27.99
N ASN A 88 3.65 -1.82 -28.17
CA ASN A 88 4.24 -0.48 -28.18
C ASN A 88 5.00 -0.18 -26.88
N PHE A 89 6.10 0.56 -26.99
CA PHE A 89 6.95 0.89 -25.85
C PHE A 89 6.20 1.57 -24.70
N SER A 90 5.25 2.47 -24.99
CA SER A 90 4.43 3.13 -23.95
C SER A 90 3.55 2.14 -23.16
N PHE A 91 2.98 1.13 -23.83
CA PHE A 91 2.26 0.05 -23.13
C PHE A 91 3.21 -0.86 -22.35
N GLY A 92 4.41 -1.11 -22.89
CA GLY A 92 5.48 -1.79 -22.15
C GLY A 92 5.90 -1.03 -20.89
N LEU A 93 5.94 0.30 -20.94
CA LEU A 93 6.28 1.15 -19.81
C LEU A 93 5.17 1.19 -18.76
N LEU A 94 3.89 1.20 -19.17
CA LEU A 94 2.77 0.99 -18.24
C LEU A 94 2.91 -0.34 -17.49
N LEU A 95 3.15 -1.43 -18.22
CA LEU A 95 3.38 -2.74 -17.61
C LEU A 95 4.60 -2.73 -16.70
N GLY A 96 5.66 -2.04 -17.11
CA GLY A 96 6.89 -1.84 -16.35
C GLY A 96 6.64 -1.22 -14.99
N PHE A 97 5.94 -0.09 -14.91
CA PHE A 97 5.63 0.55 -13.63
C PHE A 97 4.68 -0.28 -12.75
N VAL A 98 3.76 -1.05 -13.33
CA VAL A 98 2.90 -1.97 -12.57
C VAL A 98 3.73 -3.11 -11.96
N LEU A 99 4.73 -3.62 -12.67
CA LEU A 99 5.58 -4.73 -12.22
C LEU A 99 6.73 -4.31 -11.30
N ALA A 100 7.27 -3.09 -11.50
CA ALA A 100 8.33 -2.54 -10.67
C ALA A 100 7.83 -2.08 -9.29
N ALA A 101 6.54 -1.74 -9.17
CA ALA A 101 5.95 -1.31 -7.91
C ALA A 101 6.11 -2.37 -6.81
N VAL A 102 6.68 -1.93 -5.69
CA VAL A 102 7.10 -2.79 -4.59
C VAL A 102 5.94 -3.09 -3.64
N SER A 103 5.41 -4.32 -3.66
CA SER A 103 4.23 -4.67 -2.84
C SER A 103 4.45 -4.57 -1.31
N PRO A 104 3.79 -3.62 -0.60
CA PRO A 104 3.95 -3.43 0.85
C PRO A 104 3.39 -4.61 1.64
N ALA A 105 2.41 -5.34 1.08
CA ALA A 105 1.81 -6.53 1.70
C ALA A 105 2.80 -7.67 1.99
N VAL A 106 3.94 -7.70 1.26
CA VAL A 106 4.97 -8.74 1.40
C VAL A 106 6.15 -8.21 2.19
N ILE A 107 6.58 -6.98 1.89
CA ILE A 107 7.81 -6.41 2.46
C ILE A 107 7.59 -5.88 3.88
N VAL A 108 6.47 -5.23 4.16
CA VAL A 108 6.21 -4.68 5.50
C VAL A 108 6.20 -5.78 6.58
N PRO A 109 5.53 -6.93 6.41
CA PRO A 109 5.62 -8.01 7.40
C PRO A 109 7.04 -8.55 7.57
N ALA A 110 7.78 -8.73 6.47
CA ALA A 110 9.15 -9.24 6.49
C ALA A 110 10.11 -8.28 7.22
N MET A 111 10.02 -6.98 6.95
CA MET A 111 10.83 -5.96 7.62
C MET A 111 10.48 -5.83 9.11
N LEU A 112 9.19 -5.91 9.45
CA LEU A 112 8.77 -5.94 10.86
C LEU A 112 9.26 -7.19 11.59
N GLU A 113 9.33 -8.35 10.91
CA GLU A 113 9.93 -9.55 11.48
C GLU A 113 11.43 -9.39 11.74
N LEU A 114 12.18 -8.84 10.78
CA LEU A 114 13.61 -8.53 10.97
C LEU A 114 13.83 -7.58 12.15
N ARG A 115 12.93 -6.60 12.32
CA ARG A 115 12.92 -5.72 13.51
C ARG A 115 12.65 -6.50 14.79
N THR A 116 11.74 -7.48 14.81
CA THR A 116 11.56 -8.31 16.02
C THR A 116 12.79 -9.17 16.33
N LYS A 117 13.52 -9.62 15.30
CA LYS A 117 14.77 -10.39 15.43
C LYS A 117 16.00 -9.52 15.71
N ARG A 118 15.86 -8.20 15.84
CA ARG A 118 16.95 -7.23 16.02
C ARG A 118 18.01 -7.25 14.91
N LEU A 119 17.63 -7.64 13.69
CA LEU A 119 18.52 -7.65 12.54
C LEU A 119 18.44 -6.33 11.77
N GLY A 120 19.58 -5.66 11.58
CA GLY A 120 19.68 -4.44 10.77
C GLY A 120 19.02 -3.19 11.38
N ILE A 121 18.57 -3.25 12.64
CA ILE A 121 17.94 -2.10 13.35
C ILE A 121 18.94 -0.98 13.56
N ASP A 122 20.17 -1.30 13.95
CA ASP A 122 21.20 -0.29 14.25
C ASP A 122 21.55 0.55 13.01
N LYS A 123 21.34 -0.02 11.82
CA LYS A 123 21.52 0.66 10.53
C LYS A 123 20.21 1.20 9.94
N GLY A 124 19.09 1.10 10.65
CA GLY A 124 17.77 1.57 10.20
C GLY A 124 17.21 0.84 8.98
N ILE A 125 17.75 -0.33 8.59
CA ILE A 125 17.43 -1.00 7.32
C ILE A 125 15.94 -1.32 7.18
N PRO A 126 15.25 -1.93 8.19
CA PRO A 126 13.82 -2.23 8.06
C PRO A 126 12.95 -0.98 7.89
N THR A 127 13.34 0.13 8.51
CA THR A 127 12.64 1.41 8.40
C THR A 127 12.89 2.04 7.03
N LEU A 128 14.14 2.01 6.57
CA LEU A 128 14.53 2.49 5.25
C LEU A 128 13.76 1.78 4.14
N ILE A 129 13.71 0.44 4.17
CA ILE A 129 13.02 -0.36 3.16
C ILE A 129 11.50 -0.11 3.19
N ASN A 130 10.88 -0.08 4.37
CA ASN A 130 9.44 0.18 4.48
C ASN A 130 9.07 1.57 3.95
N ALA A 131 9.87 2.59 4.25
CA ALA A 131 9.63 3.93 3.75
C ALA A 131 9.91 4.04 2.24
N ALA A 132 11.00 3.44 1.76
CA ALA A 132 11.35 3.43 0.35
C ALA A 132 10.28 2.72 -0.49
N ALA A 133 9.74 1.58 -0.02
CA ALA A 133 8.65 0.88 -0.69
C ALA A 133 7.38 1.74 -0.83
N SER A 134 7.06 2.57 0.19
CA SER A 134 5.90 3.47 0.09
C SER A 134 6.13 4.65 -0.86
N ILE A 135 7.36 5.18 -0.94
CA ILE A 135 7.71 6.22 -1.91
C ILE A 135 7.74 5.63 -3.32
N ASP A 136 8.25 4.42 -3.47
CA ASP A 136 8.26 3.64 -4.71
C ASP A 136 6.85 3.45 -5.27
N ASP A 137 5.89 2.99 -4.44
CA ASP A 137 4.48 2.85 -4.83
C ASP A 137 3.88 4.17 -5.36
N VAL A 138 4.16 5.28 -4.67
CA VAL A 138 3.69 6.62 -5.07
C VAL A 138 4.33 7.08 -6.37
N TYR A 139 5.62 6.79 -6.55
CA TYR A 139 6.34 7.10 -7.78
C TYR A 139 5.81 6.29 -8.96
N ALA A 140 5.61 4.98 -8.78
CA ALA A 140 5.11 4.07 -9.79
C ALA A 140 3.68 4.42 -10.23
N ILE A 141 2.76 4.69 -9.30
CA ILE A 141 1.39 5.09 -9.64
C ILE A 141 1.36 6.43 -10.37
N THR A 142 2.20 7.41 -9.96
CA THR A 142 2.31 8.70 -10.64
C THR A 142 2.72 8.51 -12.10
N TRP A 143 3.79 7.77 -12.36
CA TRP A 143 4.23 7.50 -13.73
C TRP A 143 3.24 6.67 -14.53
N PHE A 144 2.61 5.67 -13.92
CA PHE A 144 1.56 4.89 -14.55
C PHE A 144 0.41 5.80 -15.03
N SER A 145 -0.10 6.68 -14.17
CA SER A 145 -1.17 7.63 -14.53
C SER A 145 -0.73 8.61 -15.63
N LEU A 146 0.51 9.09 -15.58
CA LEU A 146 1.09 9.97 -16.61
C LEU A 146 1.11 9.29 -17.99
N ILE A 147 1.63 8.07 -18.05
CA ILE A 147 1.74 7.33 -19.32
C ILE A 147 0.35 6.92 -19.80
N LEU A 148 -0.55 6.52 -18.90
CA LEU A 148 -1.90 6.13 -19.26
C LEU A 148 -2.64 7.32 -19.88
N SER A 149 -2.58 8.49 -19.25
CA SER A 149 -3.14 9.72 -19.81
C SER A 149 -2.50 10.09 -21.15
N SER A 150 -1.19 9.92 -21.30
CA SER A 150 -0.52 10.17 -22.58
C SER A 150 -1.02 9.25 -23.71
N ILE A 151 -1.43 8.01 -23.40
CA ILE A 151 -1.91 7.05 -24.39
C ILE A 151 -3.39 7.26 -24.70
N THR A 152 -4.23 7.53 -23.69
CA THR A 152 -5.68 7.64 -23.84
C THR A 152 -6.13 9.00 -24.36
N SER A 153 -5.37 10.07 -24.07
CA SER A 153 -5.71 11.44 -24.47
C SER A 153 -5.22 11.82 -25.88
N GLY A 154 -5.22 10.87 -26.81
CA GLY A 154 -4.97 11.16 -28.22
C GLY A 154 -5.95 12.22 -28.73
N SER A 155 -5.46 13.43 -28.99
CA SER A 155 -6.11 14.55 -29.72
C SER A 155 -7.23 15.37 -29.04
N GLU A 156 -7.27 15.54 -27.72
CA GLU A 156 -8.10 16.61 -27.10
C GLU A 156 -7.38 17.38 -25.98
N ASP A 157 -7.33 18.71 -26.14
CA ASP A 157 -6.93 19.80 -25.23
C ASP A 157 -5.72 19.61 -24.29
N ASN A 158 -4.64 20.36 -24.58
CA ASN A 158 -3.42 20.49 -23.76
C ASN A 158 -3.69 20.86 -22.28
N SER A 159 -4.83 21.50 -21.99
CA SER A 159 -5.25 21.88 -20.64
C SER A 159 -5.57 20.66 -19.76
N SER A 160 -6.16 19.60 -20.33
CA SER A 160 -6.49 18.37 -19.62
C SER A 160 -5.24 17.55 -19.25
N GLN A 161 -4.23 17.59 -20.13
CA GLN A 161 -2.95 16.90 -19.94
C GLN A 161 -2.15 17.52 -18.79
N ILE A 162 -2.04 18.86 -18.76
CA ILE A 162 -1.34 19.58 -17.69
C ILE A 162 -2.02 19.34 -16.34
N TRP A 163 -3.37 19.31 -16.31
CA TRP A 163 -4.11 19.03 -15.10
C TRP A 163 -3.83 17.63 -14.54
N THR A 164 -3.81 16.59 -15.39
CA THR A 164 -3.48 15.23 -14.94
C THR A 164 -2.06 15.12 -14.41
N ILE A 165 -1.11 15.83 -15.04
CA ILE A 165 0.30 15.87 -14.61
C ILE A 165 0.45 16.54 -13.23
N ILE A 166 -0.21 17.67 -13.01
CA ILE A 166 -0.14 18.41 -11.74
C ILE A 166 -0.93 17.70 -10.63
N ARG A 167 -1.98 16.98 -11.00
CA ARG A 167 -2.87 16.29 -10.06
C ARG A 167 -2.14 15.22 -9.26
N ALA A 168 -1.29 14.40 -9.88
CA ALA A 168 -0.64 13.30 -9.16
C ALA A 168 0.28 13.79 -8.00
N PRO A 169 1.22 14.75 -8.20
CA PRO A 169 1.97 15.35 -7.10
C PRO A 169 1.08 16.06 -6.07
N LEU A 170 0.00 16.72 -6.51
CA LEU A 170 -0.93 17.40 -5.62
C LEU A 170 -1.67 16.41 -4.71
N GLU A 171 -2.05 15.23 -5.23
CA GLU A 171 -2.65 14.17 -4.44
C GLU A 171 -1.69 13.62 -3.38
N VAL A 172 -0.40 13.50 -3.70
CA VAL A 172 0.62 13.11 -2.71
C VAL A 172 0.71 14.13 -1.59
N ILE A 173 0.80 15.41 -1.93
CA ILE A 173 0.83 16.51 -0.96
C ILE A 173 -0.46 16.52 -0.13
N GLY A 174 -1.61 16.38 -0.78
CA GLY A 174 -2.93 16.29 -0.12
C GLY A 174 -3.00 15.14 0.87
N GLY A 175 -2.47 13.95 0.50
CA GLY A 175 -2.40 12.78 1.37
C GLY A 175 -1.52 13.02 2.60
N ILE A 176 -0.36 13.64 2.41
CA ILE A 176 0.56 14.00 3.52
C ILE A 176 -0.11 14.98 4.47
N ILE A 177 -0.74 16.04 3.95
CA ILE A 177 -1.41 17.05 4.77
C ILE A 177 -2.59 16.43 5.53
N LEU A 178 -3.47 15.70 4.84
CA LEU A 178 -4.65 15.09 5.44
C LEU A 178 -4.27 14.04 6.48
N GLY A 179 -3.33 13.15 6.16
CA GLY A 179 -2.81 12.16 7.10
C GLY A 179 -2.14 12.81 8.32
N GLY A 180 -1.38 13.89 8.13
CA GLY A 180 -0.75 14.64 9.21
C GLY A 180 -1.77 15.27 10.15
N ILE A 181 -2.80 15.94 9.60
CA ILE A 181 -3.90 16.54 10.38
C ILE A 181 -4.63 15.47 11.19
N LEU A 182 -5.05 14.38 10.54
CA LEU A 182 -5.75 13.28 11.21
C LEU A 182 -4.88 12.59 12.28
N GLY A 183 -3.57 12.48 12.02
CA GLY A 183 -2.60 11.96 12.99
C GLY A 183 -2.45 12.85 14.22
N VAL A 184 -2.43 14.19 14.04
CA VAL A 184 -2.39 15.14 15.15
C VAL A 184 -3.68 15.11 15.98
N ILE A 185 -4.84 14.89 15.35
CA ILE A 185 -6.10 14.70 16.09
C ILE A 185 -5.99 13.52 17.05
N LEU A 186 -5.32 12.43 16.65
CA LEU A 186 -5.04 11.26 17.51
C LEU A 186 -4.03 11.51 18.63
N TRP A 187 -3.37 12.67 18.65
CA TRP A 187 -2.53 13.09 19.77
C TRP A 187 -3.38 13.70 20.89
N ILE A 188 -4.47 14.38 20.53
CA ILE A 188 -5.36 15.07 21.46
C ILE A 188 -6.42 14.10 22.00
N PHE A 189 -6.97 13.24 21.13
CA PHE A 189 -7.98 12.24 21.48
C PHE A 189 -7.38 10.83 21.38
N PRO A 190 -7.59 9.92 22.35
CA PRO A 190 -8.47 9.98 23.52
C PRO A 190 -7.80 10.46 24.83
N ASP A 191 -8.61 11.07 25.72
CA ASP A 191 -8.16 11.60 27.02
C ASP A 191 -7.41 10.54 27.86
N PRO A 192 -6.19 10.83 28.35
CA PRO A 192 -5.36 9.93 29.18
C PRO A 192 -6.06 9.31 30.38
N LYS A 193 -7.11 9.95 30.91
CA LYS A 193 -7.77 9.57 32.17
C LYS A 193 -8.82 8.46 32.02
N LEU A 194 -9.09 7.99 30.80
CA LEU A 194 -10.18 7.06 30.53
C LEU A 194 -9.77 5.58 30.71
N THR A 195 -10.64 4.81 31.36
CA THR A 195 -10.58 3.34 31.37
C THR A 195 -10.77 2.81 29.94
N SER A 196 -9.84 1.97 29.48
CA SER A 196 -9.78 1.36 28.13
C SER A 196 -9.19 2.24 27.00
N ILE A 197 -8.14 3.01 27.29
CA ILE A 197 -7.47 3.90 26.30
C ILE A 197 -7.02 3.18 25.01
N LYS A 198 -6.57 1.93 25.12
CA LYS A 198 -6.02 1.14 23.99
C LYS A 198 -7.07 0.85 22.92
N LEU A 199 -8.25 0.39 23.34
CA LEU A 199 -9.33 0.02 22.43
C LEU A 199 -9.91 1.27 21.75
N ARG A 200 -9.96 2.40 22.47
CA ARG A 200 -10.36 3.69 21.90
C ARG A 200 -9.34 4.23 20.89
N ARG A 201 -8.04 4.16 21.21
CA ARG A 201 -6.97 4.56 20.27
C ARG A 201 -7.05 3.77 18.98
N ILE A 202 -7.15 2.44 19.05
CA ILE A 202 -7.24 1.57 17.87
C ILE A 202 -8.55 1.82 17.10
N SER A 203 -9.68 1.96 17.80
CA SER A 203 -10.97 2.23 17.18
C SER A 203 -10.97 3.56 16.41
N LEU A 204 -10.45 4.64 17.03
CA LEU A 204 -10.30 5.95 16.38
C LEU A 204 -9.34 5.90 15.21
N LEU A 205 -8.22 5.19 15.37
CA LEU A 205 -7.21 5.06 14.33
C LEU A 205 -7.76 4.29 13.12
N LEU A 206 -8.53 3.22 13.33
CA LEU A 206 -9.21 2.49 12.27
C LEU A 206 -10.34 3.31 11.63
N SER A 207 -11.15 4.01 12.42
CA SER A 207 -12.28 4.79 11.88
C SER A 207 -11.82 5.98 11.05
N LEU A 208 -10.81 6.72 11.51
CA LEU A 208 -10.20 7.81 10.74
C LEU A 208 -9.52 7.30 9.48
N SER A 209 -8.81 6.18 9.55
CA SER A 209 -8.18 5.57 8.37
C SER A 209 -9.23 5.12 7.34
N PHE A 210 -10.34 4.55 7.81
CA PHE A 210 -11.43 4.12 6.95
C PHE A 210 -12.10 5.33 6.29
N SER A 211 -12.40 6.37 7.07
CA SER A 211 -12.96 7.62 6.53
C SER A 211 -12.02 8.30 5.54
N ALA A 212 -10.70 8.28 5.78
CA ALA A 212 -9.74 8.86 4.86
C ALA A 212 -9.71 8.08 3.54
N LEU A 213 -9.58 6.75 3.60
CA LEU A 213 -9.47 5.92 2.40
C LEU A 213 -10.73 5.97 1.52
N PHE A 214 -11.91 5.73 2.11
CA PHE A 214 -13.16 5.70 1.36
C PHE A 214 -13.67 7.11 1.02
N GLY A 215 -13.40 8.10 1.88
CA GLY A 215 -13.79 9.48 1.65
C GLY A 215 -13.04 10.12 0.48
N THR A 216 -11.73 9.90 0.37
CA THR A 216 -10.96 10.43 -0.77
C THR A 216 -11.30 9.72 -2.07
N GLU A 217 -11.60 8.42 -2.00
CA GLU A 217 -12.06 7.66 -3.17
C GLU A 217 -13.40 8.21 -3.70
N TYR A 218 -14.35 8.52 -2.81
CA TYR A 218 -15.61 9.14 -3.22
C TYR A 218 -15.42 10.51 -3.89
N LEU A 219 -14.39 11.27 -3.49
CA LEU A 219 -14.00 12.54 -4.12
C LEU A 219 -13.22 12.34 -5.44
N GLY A 220 -13.00 11.10 -5.87
CA GLY A 220 -12.23 10.75 -7.06
C GLY A 220 -10.71 10.79 -6.86
N LEU A 221 -10.22 11.11 -5.65
CA LEU A 221 -8.81 11.25 -5.29
C LEU A 221 -8.23 9.93 -4.76
N GLU A 222 -8.08 8.95 -5.65
CA GLU A 222 -7.72 7.57 -5.27
C GLU A 222 -6.34 7.45 -4.59
N THR A 223 -5.38 8.31 -4.94
CA THR A 223 -4.01 8.25 -4.40
C THR A 223 -3.89 8.88 -3.01
N VAL A 224 -4.76 9.83 -2.67
CA VAL A 224 -4.70 10.60 -1.40
C VAL A 224 -4.95 9.68 -0.20
N GLY A 225 -5.95 8.81 -0.29
CA GLY A 225 -6.40 7.95 0.80
C GLY A 225 -5.31 7.03 1.36
N PRO A 226 -4.67 6.19 0.53
CA PRO A 226 -3.60 5.29 0.95
C PRO A 226 -2.44 6.03 1.64
N ILE A 227 -1.98 7.15 1.05
CA ILE A 227 -0.91 7.98 1.61
C ILE A 227 -1.34 8.58 2.94
N ALA A 228 -2.56 9.08 3.03
CA ALA A 228 -3.10 9.65 4.26
C ALA A 228 -3.16 8.63 5.40
N VAL A 229 -3.56 7.38 5.14
CA VAL A 229 -3.59 6.30 6.13
C VAL A 229 -2.19 5.99 6.67
N LEU A 230 -1.18 5.92 5.78
CA LEU A 230 0.20 5.68 6.18
C LEU A 230 0.75 6.82 7.04
N ILE A 231 0.57 8.06 6.58
CA ILE A 231 1.06 9.25 7.29
C ILE A 231 0.32 9.43 8.62
N LEU A 232 -0.99 9.17 8.68
CA LEU A 232 -1.76 9.15 9.92
C LEU A 232 -1.16 8.16 10.92
N GLY A 233 -0.89 6.92 10.50
CA GLY A 233 -0.27 5.91 11.34
C GLY A 233 1.11 6.32 11.84
N PHE A 234 1.95 6.88 10.96
CA PHE A 234 3.28 7.38 11.31
C PHE A 234 3.23 8.52 12.32
N THR A 235 2.38 9.51 12.06
CA THR A 235 2.22 10.71 12.90
C THR A 235 1.66 10.32 14.27
N ALA A 236 0.66 9.44 14.33
CA ALA A 236 0.14 8.90 15.59
C ALA A 236 1.23 8.14 16.39
N ALA A 237 1.99 7.26 15.74
CA ALA A 237 3.09 6.53 16.39
C ALA A 237 4.18 7.46 16.94
N PHE A 238 4.47 8.57 16.27
CA PHE A 238 5.50 9.51 16.71
C PHE A 238 5.24 10.02 18.14
N GLN A 239 4.01 10.49 18.42
CA GLN A 239 3.65 10.99 19.74
C GLN A 239 3.46 9.84 20.75
N TRP A 240 2.79 8.76 20.36
CA TRP A 240 2.54 7.64 21.28
C TRP A 240 3.83 6.97 21.75
N ARG A 241 4.87 6.90 20.90
CA ARG A 241 6.19 6.39 21.31
C ARG A 241 6.91 7.31 22.29
N GLN A 242 6.68 8.63 22.21
CA GLN A 242 7.24 9.58 23.16
C GLN A 242 6.57 9.47 24.54
N LEU A 243 5.25 9.26 24.58
CA LEU A 243 4.54 9.02 25.85
C LEU A 243 4.88 7.65 26.46
N SER A 244 4.72 6.58 25.68
CA SER A 244 5.04 5.23 26.13
C SER A 244 5.31 4.29 24.95
N ARG A 245 6.58 3.95 24.77
CA ARG A 245 7.02 3.00 23.74
C ARG A 245 6.42 1.60 23.92
N LEU A 246 6.24 1.15 25.16
CA LEU A 246 5.62 -0.15 25.48
C LEU A 246 4.13 -0.17 25.20
N GLU A 247 3.49 0.99 25.34
CA GLU A 247 2.20 1.40 24.77
C GLU A 247 2.10 0.91 23.33
N CYS A 248 2.67 1.76 22.46
CA CYS A 248 2.61 1.69 21.00
C CYS A 248 2.93 0.32 20.40
N LEU A 249 3.87 -0.41 20.99
CA LEU A 249 4.23 -1.77 20.54
C LEU A 249 3.07 -2.77 20.71
N LYS A 250 2.18 -2.57 21.69
CA LYS A 250 0.99 -3.40 21.88
C LYS A 250 -0.06 -3.10 20.82
N GLU A 251 -0.31 -1.83 20.47
CA GLU A 251 -1.22 -1.49 19.37
C GLU A 251 -0.68 -2.00 18.03
N GLU A 252 0.63 -1.87 17.77
CA GLU A 252 1.29 -2.44 16.59
C GLU A 252 1.12 -3.96 16.54
N LYS A 253 1.26 -4.66 17.67
CA LYS A 253 1.06 -6.12 17.77
C LYS A 253 -0.38 -6.54 17.49
N LEU A 254 -1.37 -5.75 17.93
CA LEU A 254 -2.78 -6.03 17.66
C LEU A 254 -3.10 -5.89 16.17
N LEU A 255 -2.60 -4.83 15.52
CA LEU A 255 -2.75 -4.68 14.05
C LEU A 255 -1.97 -5.73 13.28
N LYS A 256 -0.80 -6.16 13.77
CA LYS A 256 -0.09 -7.32 13.24
C LYS A 256 -0.96 -8.57 13.26
N ASN A 257 -1.56 -8.90 14.41
CA ASN A 257 -2.43 -10.06 14.52
C ASN A 257 -3.65 -9.95 13.58
N ALA A 258 -4.28 -8.77 13.50
CA ALA A 258 -5.40 -8.54 12.58
C ALA A 258 -4.99 -8.74 11.12
N TRP A 259 -3.80 -8.28 10.73
CA TRP A 259 -3.26 -8.52 9.40
C TRP A 259 -2.96 -10.00 9.17
N ASP A 260 -2.16 -10.63 10.04
CA ASP A 260 -1.66 -11.98 9.82
C ASP A 260 -2.81 -13.02 9.79
N TYR A 261 -3.86 -12.85 10.61
CA TYR A 261 -5.00 -13.78 10.66
C TYR A 261 -6.14 -13.45 9.70
N ILE A 262 -6.37 -12.18 9.38
CA ILE A 262 -7.54 -11.74 8.59
C ILE A 262 -7.07 -11.09 7.28
N GLY A 263 -6.35 -9.97 7.37
CA GLY A 263 -5.99 -9.18 6.19
C GLY A 263 -5.23 -9.96 5.12
N LEU A 264 -4.22 -10.73 5.54
CA LEU A 264 -3.34 -11.47 4.65
C LEU A 264 -4.06 -12.60 3.91
N PRO A 265 -4.80 -13.53 4.58
CA PRO A 265 -5.58 -14.54 3.87
C PRO A 265 -6.61 -13.95 2.91
N PHE A 266 -7.37 -12.93 3.35
CA PHE A 266 -8.40 -12.32 2.51
C PHE A 266 -7.82 -11.65 1.27
N LEU A 267 -6.75 -10.87 1.42
CA LEU A 267 -6.15 -10.17 0.29
C LEU A 267 -5.65 -11.15 -0.78
N PHE A 268 -4.78 -12.10 -0.40
CA PHE A 268 -4.14 -12.99 -1.36
C PHE A 268 -5.09 -14.05 -1.92
N CYS A 269 -6.03 -14.56 -1.12
CA CYS A 269 -7.05 -15.49 -1.61
C CYS A 269 -7.99 -14.81 -2.60
N LEU A 270 -8.43 -13.56 -2.32
CA LEU A 270 -9.31 -12.82 -3.24
C LEU A 270 -8.60 -12.37 -4.51
N ILE A 271 -7.31 -12.05 -4.47
CA ILE A 271 -6.51 -11.80 -5.68
C ILE A 271 -6.42 -13.07 -6.51
N GLY A 272 -6.11 -14.22 -5.87
CA GLY A 272 -6.09 -15.51 -6.56
C GLY A 272 -7.45 -15.88 -7.17
N TYR A 273 -8.55 -15.58 -6.48
CA TYR A 273 -9.91 -15.84 -6.96
C TYR A 273 -10.29 -15.01 -8.21
N GLN A 274 -9.64 -13.88 -8.46
CA GLN A 274 -9.87 -13.11 -9.69
C GLN A 274 -9.24 -13.72 -10.94
N LEU A 275 -8.26 -14.62 -10.77
CA LEU A 275 -7.59 -15.25 -11.89
C LEU A 275 -8.44 -16.38 -12.48
N ASN A 276 -9.05 -16.10 -13.63
CA ASN A 276 -9.68 -17.12 -14.46
C ASN A 276 -8.65 -17.69 -15.45
N LEU A 277 -8.30 -18.97 -15.29
CA LEU A 277 -7.30 -19.62 -16.16
C LEU A 277 -7.80 -19.77 -17.60
N GLU A 278 -9.11 -19.69 -17.86
CA GLU A 278 -9.65 -19.69 -19.22
C GLU A 278 -9.26 -18.44 -20.02
N GLN A 279 -9.03 -17.31 -19.35
CA GLN A 279 -8.55 -16.06 -19.96
C GLN A 279 -7.04 -16.08 -20.21
N VAL A 280 -6.30 -17.01 -19.60
CA VAL A 280 -4.84 -17.15 -19.70
C VAL A 280 -4.44 -18.13 -20.81
N LYS A 281 -5.36 -18.51 -21.72
CA LYS A 281 -4.99 -19.26 -22.92
C LYS A 281 -4.06 -18.42 -23.79
N ILE A 282 -2.76 -18.65 -23.61
CA ILE A 282 -1.73 -18.30 -24.58
C ILE A 282 -2.06 -19.14 -25.82
N GLY A 283 -2.46 -18.46 -26.90
CA GLY A 283 -2.75 -19.07 -28.18
C GLY A 283 -1.57 -19.85 -28.75
#